data_AF-A0A7X7VGE8-F1
#
_entry.id   AF-A0A7X7VGE8-F1
#
_cell.length_a   1.000
_cell.length_b   1.000
_cell.length_c   1.000
_cell.angle_alpha   90.00
_cell.angle_beta   90.00
_cell.angle_gamma   90.00
#
_symmetry.space_group_name_H-M   'P 1'
#
loop_
_entity.id
_entity.type
_entity.pdbx_description
1 polymer ?
#
loop_
_entity_poly.entity_id
_entity_poly.type
_entity_poly.pdbx_seq_one_letter_code
_entity_poly.pdbx_strand_id
1 'polypeptide(L)'
;MTELVGPAMLARLRREHWDELEEDVADRLWAIMGSAMHGLLAEHGQADELTEERLTLEMEGITVSGRPDTYADDGTLSDWKFTTVYSHGELKPEWTSQLNIYAHLLRAHGFPVERAQIIAIYRDWSRRHEAQGIPHAAVIPVPLWAPAYADGYLLGRIEAHQAATPPICLPDERWERPTTFAVVKAGRKAALRVLESLDAAQAWKAENGGDRIEERLGECVRCMSYCPVRQFCEFGRRLAGGEETE
;
A
#
# COMPACT_ATOMS: atom_id res chain seq x y z
N MET A 1 -12.76 7.65 4.47
CA MET A 1 -11.45 7.20 4.99
C MET A 1 -10.44 6.88 3.89
N THR A 2 -10.73 6.06 2.89
CA THR A 2 -9.75 5.62 1.86
C THR A 2 -9.00 6.77 1.16
N GLU A 3 -9.69 7.86 0.83
CA GLU A 3 -9.06 9.05 0.23
C GLU A 3 -8.12 9.78 1.20
N LEU A 4 -8.48 9.86 2.49
CA LEU A 4 -7.68 10.52 3.54
C LEU A 4 -6.36 9.78 3.81
N VAL A 5 -6.40 8.44 3.78
CA VAL A 5 -5.20 7.58 3.91
C VAL A 5 -4.30 7.73 2.69
N GLY A 6 -4.88 7.91 1.51
CA GLY A 6 -4.15 8.13 0.26
C GLY A 6 -3.46 9.51 0.22
N PRO A 7 -2.41 9.69 -0.61
CA PRO A 7 -1.60 10.90 -0.65
C PRO A 7 -2.42 12.16 -0.96
N ALA A 8 -2.24 13.21 -0.17
CA ALA A 8 -3.00 14.47 -0.31
C ALA A 8 -2.79 15.14 -1.68
N MET A 9 -1.54 15.19 -2.17
CA MET A 9 -1.23 15.71 -3.50
C MET A 9 -1.93 14.94 -4.62
N LEU A 10 -1.99 13.61 -4.50
CA LEU A 10 -2.68 12.75 -5.47
C LEU A 10 -4.18 13.03 -5.45
N ALA A 11 -4.79 13.13 -4.27
CA ALA A 11 -6.21 13.44 -4.13
C ALA A 11 -6.55 14.83 -4.72
N ARG A 12 -5.73 15.85 -4.44
CA ARG A 12 -5.92 17.20 -4.99
C ARG A 12 -5.86 17.20 -6.52
N LEU A 13 -4.77 16.70 -7.10
CA LEU A 13 -4.58 16.70 -8.56
C LEU A 13 -5.64 15.86 -9.27
N ARG A 14 -6.11 14.76 -8.67
CA ARG A 14 -7.22 13.98 -9.22
C ARG A 14 -8.52 14.78 -9.28
N ARG A 15 -8.82 15.58 -8.26
CA ARG A 15 -10.02 16.44 -8.24
C ARG A 15 -9.90 17.59 -9.23
N GLU A 16 -8.73 18.22 -9.32
CA GLU A 16 -8.49 19.36 -10.22
C GLU A 16 -8.53 18.97 -11.70
N HIS A 17 -8.01 17.79 -12.03
CA HIS A 17 -7.88 17.32 -13.42
C HIS A 17 -8.81 16.16 -13.75
N TRP A 18 -9.92 15.99 -13.02
CA TRP A 18 -10.79 14.83 -13.13
C TRP A 18 -11.25 14.55 -14.57
N ASP A 19 -11.62 15.60 -15.30
CA ASP A 19 -12.11 15.51 -16.69
C ASP A 19 -11.00 15.22 -17.70
N GLU A 20 -9.73 15.39 -17.31
CA GLU A 20 -8.54 15.13 -18.14
C GLU A 20 -7.90 13.77 -17.84
N LEU A 21 -8.38 13.07 -16.81
CA LEU A 21 -7.85 11.76 -16.44
C LEU A 21 -8.43 10.66 -17.32
N GLU A 22 -7.53 9.98 -18.04
CA GLU A 22 -7.81 8.72 -18.71
C GLU A 22 -7.44 7.56 -17.78
N GLU A 23 -8.33 6.56 -17.67
CA GLU A 23 -8.12 5.36 -16.87
C GLU A 23 -8.26 4.13 -17.76
N ASP A 24 -7.31 3.20 -17.66
CA ASP A 24 -7.36 1.95 -18.42
C ASP A 24 -8.56 1.10 -17.95
N VAL A 25 -9.32 0.58 -18.92
CA VAL A 25 -10.48 -0.29 -18.67
C VAL A 25 -10.07 -1.56 -17.93
N ALA A 26 -8.87 -2.08 -18.17
CA ALA A 26 -8.34 -3.25 -17.47
C ALA A 26 -8.12 -2.98 -15.97
N ASP A 27 -7.69 -1.76 -15.61
CA ASP A 27 -7.53 -1.38 -14.20
C ASP A 27 -8.90 -1.26 -13.50
N ARG A 28 -9.92 -0.75 -14.21
CA ARG A 28 -11.30 -0.75 -13.72
C ARG A 28 -11.86 -2.14 -13.49
N LEU A 29 -11.52 -3.11 -14.35
CA LEU A 29 -11.98 -4.49 -14.18
C LEU A 29 -11.55 -5.06 -12.82
N TRP A 30 -10.30 -4.81 -12.42
CA TRP A 30 -9.80 -5.28 -11.13
C TRP A 30 -10.45 -4.58 -9.95
N ALA A 31 -10.70 -3.27 -10.04
CA ALA A 31 -11.44 -2.54 -9.02
C ALA A 31 -12.85 -3.11 -8.84
N ILE A 32 -13.55 -3.35 -9.96
CA ILE A 32 -14.90 -3.95 -9.98
C ILE A 32 -14.89 -5.33 -9.34
N MET A 33 -13.93 -6.20 -9.69
CA MET A 33 -13.83 -7.54 -9.09
C MET A 33 -13.59 -7.50 -7.59
N GLY A 34 -12.73 -6.58 -7.12
CA GLY A 34 -12.52 -6.36 -5.69
C GLY A 34 -13.81 -5.94 -4.99
N SER A 35 -14.51 -4.94 -5.52
CA SER A 35 -15.79 -4.49 -4.97
C SER A 35 -16.86 -5.59 -4.96
N ALA A 36 -16.95 -6.40 -6.01
CA ALA A 36 -17.88 -7.53 -6.07
C ALA A 36 -17.56 -8.58 -5.00
N MET A 37 -16.28 -8.87 -4.77
CA MET A 37 -15.85 -9.79 -3.71
C MET A 37 -16.26 -9.27 -2.31
N HIS A 38 -16.00 -7.99 -2.00
CA HIS A 38 -16.44 -7.40 -0.73
C HIS A 38 -17.96 -7.46 -0.57
N GLY A 39 -18.73 -7.21 -1.64
CA GLY A 39 -20.19 -7.31 -1.63
C GLY A 39 -20.67 -8.73 -1.29
N LEU A 40 -20.14 -9.74 -1.96
CA LEU A 40 -20.50 -11.15 -1.70
C LEU A 40 -20.11 -11.60 -0.29
N LEU A 41 -18.94 -11.18 0.19
CA LEU A 41 -18.48 -11.50 1.54
C LEU A 41 -19.35 -10.81 2.60
N ALA A 42 -19.81 -9.58 2.37
CA ALA A 42 -20.74 -8.92 3.27
C ALA A 42 -22.11 -9.61 3.31
N GLU A 43 -22.59 -10.14 2.18
CA GLU A 43 -23.88 -10.85 2.09
C GLU A 43 -23.85 -12.25 2.75
N HIS A 44 -22.72 -12.94 2.71
CA HIS A 44 -22.59 -14.34 3.15
C HIS A 44 -21.75 -14.53 4.41
N GLY A 45 -21.06 -13.48 4.86
CA GLY A 45 -20.25 -13.49 6.08
C GLY A 45 -21.16 -13.64 7.30
N GLN A 46 -20.86 -14.61 8.15
CA GLN A 46 -21.33 -14.58 9.54
C GLN A 46 -20.56 -13.47 10.25
N ALA A 47 -21.06 -12.24 10.17
CA ALA A 47 -20.48 -11.12 10.87
C ALA A 47 -21.59 -10.38 11.60
N ASP A 48 -21.50 -10.43 12.92
CA ASP A 48 -22.40 -9.77 13.87
C ASP A 48 -22.65 -8.30 13.50
N GLU A 49 -23.77 -7.80 14.03
CA GLU A 49 -24.57 -6.62 13.64
C GLU A 49 -23.83 -5.30 13.32
N LEU A 50 -22.53 -5.18 13.61
CA LEU A 50 -21.73 -3.98 13.35
C LEU A 50 -21.28 -3.83 11.89
N THR A 51 -21.42 -4.88 11.09
CA THR A 51 -21.02 -4.83 9.67
C THR A 51 -21.88 -3.86 8.86
N GLU A 52 -23.05 -3.40 9.33
CA GLU A 52 -23.92 -2.47 8.56
C GLU A 52 -23.76 -0.99 8.90
N GLU A 53 -23.33 -0.63 10.11
CA GLU A 53 -23.22 0.78 10.51
C GLU A 53 -21.87 1.40 10.14
N ARG A 54 -21.92 2.54 9.45
CA ARG A 54 -20.72 3.32 9.13
C ARG A 54 -20.20 4.00 10.39
N LEU A 55 -19.02 3.60 10.83
CA LEU A 55 -18.33 4.24 11.94
C LEU A 55 -17.85 5.64 11.53
N THR A 56 -18.04 6.61 12.41
CA THR A 56 -17.68 8.02 12.18
C THR A 56 -16.94 8.61 13.38
N LEU A 57 -15.93 9.42 13.12
CA LEU A 57 -15.20 10.18 14.14
C LEU A 57 -15.02 11.61 13.62
N GLU A 58 -15.37 12.60 14.43
CA GLU A 58 -15.15 14.01 14.13
C GLU A 58 -13.76 14.44 14.63
N MET A 59 -12.93 14.96 13.73
CA MET A 59 -11.60 15.50 14.06
C MET A 59 -11.36 16.78 13.26
N GLU A 60 -11.02 17.89 13.93
CA GLU A 60 -10.77 19.20 13.30
C GLU A 60 -11.88 19.64 12.31
N GLY A 61 -13.14 19.34 12.65
CA GLY A 61 -14.31 19.65 11.81
C GLY A 61 -14.44 18.78 10.55
N ILE A 62 -13.66 17.70 10.44
CA ILE A 62 -13.81 16.68 9.40
C ILE A 62 -14.39 15.39 10.00
N THR A 63 -15.44 14.89 9.37
CA THR A 63 -15.96 13.54 9.62
C THR A 63 -15.07 12.49 8.96
N VAL A 64 -14.27 11.80 9.75
CA VAL A 64 -13.58 10.57 9.33
C VAL A 64 -14.57 9.41 9.42
N SER A 65 -14.96 8.87 8.27
CA SER A 65 -15.89 7.73 8.22
C SER A 65 -15.33 6.52 7.48
N GLY A 66 -15.71 5.34 7.95
CA GLY A 66 -15.22 4.06 7.44
C GLY A 66 -16.16 2.89 7.75
N ARG A 67 -16.06 1.83 6.95
CA ARG A 67 -16.74 0.56 7.18
C ARG A 67 -15.68 -0.56 7.11
N PRO A 68 -15.35 -1.23 8.22
CA PRO A 68 -14.48 -2.40 8.16
C PRO A 68 -15.21 -3.55 7.44
N ASP A 69 -14.46 -4.47 6.82
CA ASP A 69 -15.08 -5.62 6.17
C ASP A 69 -15.65 -6.62 7.17
N THR A 70 -14.90 -6.91 8.23
CA THR A 70 -15.32 -7.87 9.26
C THR A 70 -14.71 -7.51 10.60
N TYR A 71 -15.53 -7.54 11.64
CA TYR A 71 -15.11 -7.43 13.04
C TYR A 71 -15.78 -8.56 13.81
N ALA A 72 -15.00 -9.42 14.45
CA ALA A 72 -15.49 -10.57 15.20
C ALA A 72 -15.60 -10.27 16.71
N ASP A 73 -16.46 -11.03 17.40
CA ASP A 73 -16.70 -10.92 18.86
C ASP A 73 -15.45 -11.02 19.72
N ASP A 74 -14.41 -11.70 19.23
CA ASP A 74 -13.12 -11.83 19.93
C ASP A 74 -12.20 -10.60 19.76
N GLY A 75 -12.70 -9.51 19.17
CA GLY A 75 -11.96 -8.28 18.92
C GLY A 75 -11.04 -8.35 17.70
N THR A 76 -11.23 -9.33 16.80
CA THR A 76 -10.44 -9.47 15.57
C THR A 76 -11.04 -8.65 14.43
N LEU A 77 -10.29 -7.64 13.99
CA LEU A 77 -10.57 -6.87 12.78
C LEU A 77 -9.91 -7.55 11.57
N SER A 78 -10.71 -7.88 10.55
CA SER A 78 -10.22 -8.44 9.29
C SER A 78 -10.61 -7.59 8.09
N ASP A 79 -9.72 -7.51 7.11
CA ASP A 79 -9.97 -6.87 5.81
C ASP A 79 -9.53 -7.83 4.70
N TRP A 80 -10.40 -7.98 3.71
CA TRP A 80 -10.22 -8.94 2.63
C TRP A 80 -9.57 -8.26 1.45
N LYS A 81 -8.48 -8.84 0.93
CA LYS A 81 -7.78 -8.29 -0.23
C LYS A 81 -7.76 -9.30 -1.37
N PHE A 82 -8.39 -8.94 -2.48
CA PHE A 82 -8.23 -9.67 -3.74
C PHE A 82 -6.99 -9.14 -4.47
N THR A 83 -5.91 -9.92 -4.47
CA THR A 83 -4.60 -9.47 -4.91
C THR A 83 -3.86 -10.53 -5.71
N THR A 84 -2.60 -10.29 -6.07
CA THR A 84 -1.78 -11.23 -6.84
C THR A 84 -0.83 -12.01 -5.93
N VAL A 85 -0.43 -13.21 -6.36
CA VAL A 85 0.56 -14.07 -5.66
C VAL A 85 1.89 -13.35 -5.41
N TYR A 86 2.21 -12.31 -6.20
CA TYR A 86 3.41 -11.48 -6.00
C TYR A 86 3.41 -10.72 -4.68
N SER A 87 2.24 -10.46 -4.10
CA SER A 87 2.13 -9.84 -2.76
C SER A 87 2.16 -10.86 -1.62
N HIS A 88 2.40 -12.14 -1.90
CA HIS A 88 2.44 -13.16 -0.87
C HIS A 88 3.55 -12.90 0.15
N GLY A 89 3.17 -12.83 1.43
CA GLY A 89 4.09 -12.55 2.53
C GLY A 89 4.42 -11.07 2.73
N GLU A 90 3.90 -10.17 1.88
CA GLU A 90 4.14 -8.73 2.00
C GLU A 90 2.98 -8.03 2.73
N LEU A 91 3.30 -7.29 3.80
CA LEU A 91 2.37 -6.36 4.43
C LEU A 91 2.57 -4.96 3.84
N LYS A 92 1.61 -4.49 3.04
CA LYS A 92 1.71 -3.17 2.41
C LYS A 92 1.44 -2.05 3.43
N PRO A 93 2.20 -0.95 3.41
CA PRO A 93 1.97 0.18 4.31
C PRO A 93 0.54 0.71 4.27
N GLU A 94 -0.09 0.77 3.09
CA GLU A 94 -1.47 1.24 2.95
C GLU A 94 -2.48 0.33 3.65
N TRP A 95 -2.24 -0.99 3.65
CA TRP A 95 -3.08 -1.95 4.37
C TRP A 95 -2.94 -1.74 5.88
N THR A 96 -1.72 -1.57 6.36
CA THR A 96 -1.45 -1.28 7.78
C THR A 96 -2.17 -0.02 8.24
N SER A 97 -2.04 1.08 7.50
CA SER A 97 -2.68 2.34 7.84
C SER A 97 -4.20 2.25 7.79
N GLN A 98 -4.75 1.59 6.75
CA GLN A 98 -6.19 1.41 6.61
C GLN A 98 -6.80 0.66 7.80
N LEU A 99 -6.24 -0.50 8.18
CA LEU A 99 -6.79 -1.29 9.29
C LEU A 99 -6.61 -0.59 10.63
N ASN A 100 -5.49 0.11 10.83
CA ASN A 100 -5.28 0.83 12.08
C ASN A 100 -6.23 2.01 12.25
N ILE A 101 -6.65 2.66 11.17
CA ILE A 101 -7.69 3.68 11.23
C ILE A 101 -9.06 3.04 11.51
N TYR A 102 -9.39 1.90 10.90
CA TYR A 102 -10.60 1.17 11.28
C TYR A 102 -10.58 0.74 12.75
N ALA A 103 -9.44 0.25 13.24
CA ALA A 103 -9.28 -0.11 14.64
C ALA A 103 -9.46 1.10 15.57
N HIS A 104 -8.95 2.27 15.16
CA HIS A 104 -9.15 3.51 15.90
C HIS A 104 -10.63 3.96 15.91
N LEU A 105 -11.32 3.87 14.77
CA LEU A 105 -12.76 4.14 14.69
C LEU A 105 -13.56 3.18 15.58
N LEU A 106 -13.28 1.87 15.54
CA LEU A 106 -13.93 0.88 16.40
C LEU A 106 -13.75 1.21 17.89
N ARG A 107 -12.52 1.53 18.30
CA ARG A 107 -12.21 1.91 19.69
C ARG A 107 -12.95 3.18 20.12
N ALA A 108 -13.07 4.17 19.24
CA ALA A 108 -13.82 5.39 19.52
C ALA A 108 -15.33 5.13 19.72
N HIS A 109 -15.86 4.04 19.16
CA HIS A 109 -17.24 3.58 19.33
C HIS A 109 -17.41 2.54 20.45
N GLY A 110 -16.37 2.29 21.25
CA GLY A 110 -16.42 1.37 22.39
C GLY A 110 -16.15 -0.10 22.05
N PHE A 111 -15.73 -0.41 20.82
CA PHE A 111 -15.37 -1.75 20.40
C PHE A 111 -13.86 -1.99 20.59
N PRO A 112 -13.44 -2.88 21.51
CA PRO A 112 -12.02 -3.18 21.71
C PRO A 112 -11.44 -3.93 20.49
N VAL A 113 -10.23 -3.58 20.09
CA VAL A 113 -9.56 -4.25 18.97
C VAL A 113 -8.28 -4.88 19.46
N GLU A 114 -8.31 -6.21 19.55
CA GLU A 114 -7.24 -7.06 20.06
C GLU A 114 -6.29 -7.50 18.95
N ARG A 115 -6.83 -7.71 17.73
CA ARG A 115 -6.06 -8.18 16.58
C ARG A 115 -6.53 -7.49 15.30
N ALA A 116 -5.59 -7.26 14.39
CA ALA A 116 -5.87 -6.84 13.02
C ALA A 116 -5.16 -7.77 12.04
N GLN A 117 -5.84 -8.13 10.95
CA GLN A 117 -5.27 -9.02 9.93
C GLN A 117 -5.83 -8.74 8.53
N ILE A 118 -5.00 -8.95 7.53
CA ILE A 118 -5.43 -9.03 6.13
C ILE A 118 -5.70 -10.48 5.79
N ILE A 119 -6.81 -10.74 5.12
CA ILE A 119 -7.09 -12.02 4.47
C ILE A 119 -6.87 -11.82 2.96
N ALA A 120 -5.68 -12.19 2.48
CA ALA A 120 -5.30 -12.03 1.08
C ALA A 120 -5.73 -13.24 0.28
N ILE A 121 -6.55 -13.05 -0.76
CA ILE A 121 -6.94 -14.05 -1.75
C ILE A 121 -6.19 -13.76 -3.05
N TYR A 122 -5.49 -14.76 -3.57
CA TYR A 122 -4.62 -14.59 -4.74
C TYR A 122 -5.32 -14.99 -6.05
N ARG A 123 -5.65 -13.99 -6.86
CA ARG A 123 -6.45 -14.14 -8.09
C ARG A 123 -5.76 -14.89 -9.23
N ASP A 124 -4.44 -14.85 -9.26
CA ASP A 124 -3.56 -15.47 -10.26
C ASP A 124 -2.86 -16.72 -9.72
N TRP A 125 -3.38 -17.27 -8.62
CA TRP A 125 -2.88 -18.52 -8.05
C TRP A 125 -3.08 -19.70 -9.01
N SER A 126 -2.17 -20.68 -8.92
CA SER A 126 -2.22 -21.92 -9.71
C SER A 126 -1.54 -23.06 -8.96
N ARG A 127 -1.73 -24.31 -9.40
CA ARG A 127 -1.07 -25.50 -8.81
C ARG A 127 0.46 -25.42 -8.81
N ARG A 128 1.06 -24.60 -9.68
CA ARG A 128 2.50 -24.34 -9.67
C ARG A 128 2.93 -23.60 -8.40
N HIS A 129 2.11 -22.67 -7.92
CA HIS A 129 2.34 -21.91 -6.70
C HIS A 129 2.17 -22.78 -5.45
N GLU A 130 1.23 -23.74 -5.49
CA GLU A 130 1.06 -24.74 -4.43
C GLU A 130 2.34 -25.55 -4.20
N ALA A 131 2.98 -26.01 -5.27
CA ALA A 131 4.24 -26.73 -5.20
C ALA A 131 5.40 -25.88 -4.65
N GLN A 132 5.25 -24.55 -4.64
CA GLN A 132 6.19 -23.59 -4.03
C GLN A 132 5.82 -23.24 -2.58
N GLY A 133 4.77 -23.86 -2.03
CA GLY A 133 4.27 -23.59 -0.67
C GLY A 133 3.40 -22.33 -0.57
N ILE A 134 3.02 -21.70 -1.68
CA ILE A 134 2.16 -20.51 -1.68
C ILE A 134 0.69 -20.97 -1.67
N PRO A 135 -0.08 -20.67 -0.61
CA PRO A 135 -1.49 -21.03 -0.53
C PRO A 135 -2.33 -20.16 -1.49
N HIS A 136 -3.57 -20.56 -1.74
CA HIS A 136 -4.52 -19.75 -2.54
C HIS A 136 -5.05 -18.52 -1.78
N ALA A 137 -5.00 -18.56 -0.44
CA ALA A 137 -5.26 -17.44 0.44
C ALA A 137 -4.31 -17.47 1.65
N ALA A 138 -3.98 -16.31 2.21
CA ALA A 138 -3.13 -16.19 3.38
C ALA A 138 -3.66 -15.15 4.36
N VAL A 139 -3.45 -15.41 5.66
CA VAL A 139 -3.68 -14.44 6.73
C VAL A 139 -2.37 -13.71 7.02
N ILE A 140 -2.39 -12.40 6.92
CA ILE A 140 -1.21 -11.54 7.16
C ILE A 140 -1.53 -10.69 8.40
N PRO A 141 -0.82 -10.89 9.53
CA PRO A 141 -1.06 -10.11 10.73
C PRO A 141 -0.65 -8.65 10.52
N VAL A 142 -1.48 -7.74 11.02
CA VAL A 142 -1.22 -6.29 10.97
C VAL A 142 -0.91 -5.79 12.38
N PRO A 143 0.29 -5.21 12.62
CA PRO A 143 0.61 -4.59 13.90
C PRO A 143 -0.37 -3.45 14.22
N LEU A 144 -0.97 -3.52 15.40
CA LEU A 144 -1.86 -2.47 15.88
C LEU A 144 -1.07 -1.25 16.37
N TRP A 145 -1.52 -0.07 15.97
CA TRP A 145 -1.02 1.20 16.45
C TRP A 145 -1.57 1.50 17.84
N ALA A 146 -0.74 2.14 18.66
CA ALA A 146 -1.20 2.79 19.88
C ALA A 146 -2.23 3.88 19.51
N PRO A 147 -3.29 4.08 20.32
CA PRO A 147 -4.33 5.07 20.02
C PRO A 147 -3.77 6.47 19.70
N ALA A 148 -2.85 6.97 20.52
CA ALA A 148 -2.24 8.29 20.31
C ALA A 148 -1.45 8.40 18.99
N TYR A 149 -0.86 7.30 18.51
CA TYR A 149 -0.20 7.31 17.20
C TYR A 149 -1.23 7.36 16.06
N ALA A 150 -2.33 6.62 16.18
CA ALA A 150 -3.41 6.66 15.19
C ALA A 150 -4.08 8.05 15.13
N ASP A 151 -4.28 8.70 16.27
CA ASP A 151 -4.76 10.08 16.37
C ASP A 151 -3.82 11.04 15.64
N GLY A 152 -2.52 11.02 15.98
CA GLY A 152 -1.51 11.88 15.37
C GLY A 152 -1.36 11.63 13.86
N TYR A 153 -1.45 10.36 13.44
CA TYR A 153 -1.45 10.00 12.03
C TYR A 153 -2.65 10.62 11.30
N LEU A 154 -3.87 10.42 11.83
CA LEU A 154 -5.11 10.97 11.25
C LEU A 154 -5.08 12.49 11.17
N LEU A 155 -4.65 13.17 12.24
CA LEU A 155 -4.51 14.61 12.27
C LEU A 155 -3.54 15.10 11.19
N GLY A 156 -2.35 14.48 11.08
CA GLY A 156 -1.40 14.80 10.03
C GLY A 156 -1.94 14.56 8.61
N ARG A 157 -2.79 13.54 8.42
CA ARG A 157 -3.49 13.35 7.13
C ARG A 157 -4.49 14.47 6.86
N ILE A 158 -5.28 14.85 7.85
CA ILE A 158 -6.26 15.94 7.73
C ILE A 158 -5.55 17.25 7.35
N GLU A 159 -4.49 17.60 8.09
CA GLU A 159 -3.68 18.79 7.80
C GLU A 159 -3.11 18.76 6.38
N ALA A 160 -2.54 17.63 5.95
CA ALA A 160 -1.98 17.50 4.61
C ALA A 160 -3.03 17.67 3.50
N HIS A 161 -4.26 17.17 3.71
CA HIS A 161 -5.38 17.28 2.77
C HIS A 161 -6.04 18.66 2.78
N GLN A 162 -6.00 19.38 3.90
CA GLN A 162 -6.51 20.76 4.02
C GLN A 162 -5.50 21.82 3.59
N ALA A 163 -4.21 21.50 3.51
CA ALA A 163 -3.17 22.43 3.11
C ALA A 163 -3.44 23.02 1.72
N ALA A 164 -3.32 24.35 1.60
CA ALA A 164 -3.48 25.06 0.32
C ALA A 164 -2.53 24.50 -0.77
N THR A 165 -1.32 24.12 -0.35
CA THR A 165 -0.37 23.35 -1.14
C THR A 165 -0.05 22.06 -0.37
N PRO A 166 -0.67 20.93 -0.72
CA PRO A 166 -0.35 19.65 -0.12
C PRO A 166 1.14 19.35 -0.23
N PRO A 167 1.72 18.65 0.76
CA PRO A 167 3.11 18.21 0.66
C PRO A 167 3.28 17.21 -0.49
N ILE A 168 4.51 17.07 -0.97
CA ILE A 168 4.88 15.97 -1.84
C ILE A 168 4.56 14.63 -1.17
N CYS A 169 4.12 13.63 -1.95
CA CYS A 169 3.88 12.28 -1.46
C CYS A 169 5.12 11.72 -0.74
N LEU A 170 4.94 11.04 0.38
CA LEU A 170 6.01 10.43 1.17
C LEU A 170 6.72 9.29 0.38
N PRO A 171 7.97 8.91 0.72
CA PRO A 171 8.67 7.81 0.05
C PRO A 171 7.86 6.51 -0.03
N ASP A 172 7.24 6.10 1.08
CA ASP A 172 6.37 4.92 1.12
C ASP A 172 5.15 5.07 0.20
N GLU A 173 4.58 6.27 0.13
CA GLU A 173 3.48 6.60 -0.79
C GLU A 173 3.92 6.64 -2.26
N ARG A 174 5.21 6.82 -2.54
CA ARG A 174 5.78 6.77 -3.89
C ARG A 174 6.21 5.36 -4.28
N TRP A 175 6.13 4.40 -3.35
CA TRP A 175 6.74 3.08 -3.48
C TRP A 175 8.21 3.19 -3.85
N GLU A 176 8.91 4.06 -3.14
CA GLU A 176 10.30 4.36 -3.39
C GLU A 176 11.18 3.15 -3.07
N ARG A 177 12.00 2.76 -4.04
CA ARG A 177 13.02 1.71 -3.88
C ARG A 177 14.38 2.37 -3.80
N PRO A 178 15.24 1.97 -2.85
CA PRO A 178 16.58 2.54 -2.75
C PRO A 178 17.45 2.10 -3.92
N THR A 179 18.53 2.84 -4.16
CA THR A 179 19.61 2.38 -5.04
C THR A 179 20.20 1.08 -4.50
N THR A 180 20.42 0.11 -5.37
CA THR A 180 21.02 -1.18 -5.03
C THR A 180 22.19 -1.50 -5.94
N PHE A 181 23.10 -2.35 -5.46
CA PHE A 181 24.33 -2.73 -6.14
C PHE A 181 24.35 -4.23 -6.33
N ALA A 182 24.24 -4.68 -7.58
CA ALA A 182 24.17 -6.08 -7.94
C ALA A 182 25.54 -6.60 -8.39
N VAL A 183 26.08 -7.58 -7.67
CA VAL A 183 27.29 -8.30 -8.08
C VAL A 183 26.89 -9.36 -9.10
N VAL A 184 27.43 -9.29 -10.31
CA VAL A 184 27.05 -10.18 -11.42
C VAL A 184 28.24 -10.94 -11.98
N LYS A 185 27.95 -12.09 -12.59
CA LYS A 185 28.93 -12.93 -13.28
C LYS A 185 28.56 -13.06 -14.76
N ALA A 186 29.53 -12.91 -15.64
CA ALA A 186 29.41 -13.05 -17.08
C ALA A 186 28.76 -14.38 -17.44
N GLY A 187 27.78 -14.33 -18.35
CA GLY A 187 27.01 -15.50 -18.77
C GLY A 187 25.87 -15.93 -17.84
N ARG A 188 25.71 -15.35 -16.64
CA ARG A 188 24.56 -15.60 -15.77
C ARG A 188 23.52 -14.49 -15.92
N LYS A 189 22.24 -14.87 -16.09
CA LYS A 189 21.11 -13.92 -16.17
C LYS A 189 20.75 -13.26 -14.83
N ALA A 190 21.01 -13.94 -13.72
CA ALA A 190 20.71 -13.46 -12.36
C ALA A 190 21.97 -12.93 -11.68
N ALA A 191 21.80 -11.94 -10.81
CA ALA A 191 22.86 -11.47 -9.92
C ALA A 191 23.30 -12.59 -8.96
N LEU A 192 24.58 -12.56 -8.58
CA LEU A 192 25.11 -13.40 -7.51
C LEU A 192 24.57 -12.92 -6.15
N ARG A 193 24.56 -11.58 -5.97
CA ARG A 193 24.08 -10.90 -4.77
C ARG A 193 23.64 -9.48 -5.11
N VAL A 194 22.65 -8.96 -4.39
CA VAL A 194 22.23 -7.55 -4.43
C VAL A 194 22.42 -6.97 -3.04
N LEU A 195 23.03 -5.80 -2.94
CA LEU A 195 23.42 -5.13 -1.70
C LEU A 195 22.99 -3.65 -1.73
N GLU A 196 22.87 -3.04 -0.57
CA GLU A 196 22.32 -1.68 -0.41
C GLU A 196 23.38 -0.58 -0.53
N SER A 197 24.67 -0.93 -0.55
CA SER A 197 25.76 0.03 -0.74
C SER A 197 26.86 -0.52 -1.64
N LEU A 198 27.57 0.40 -2.30
CA LEU A 198 28.70 0.07 -3.16
C LEU A 198 29.81 -0.62 -2.36
N ASP A 199 30.13 -0.12 -1.16
CA ASP A 199 31.17 -0.69 -0.30
C ASP A 199 30.84 -2.13 0.10
N ALA A 200 29.59 -2.41 0.48
CA ALA A 200 29.15 -3.76 0.80
C ALA A 200 29.24 -4.69 -0.43
N ALA A 201 28.88 -4.19 -1.61
CA ALA A 201 29.01 -4.93 -2.86
C ALA A 201 30.46 -5.23 -3.24
N GLN A 202 31.37 -4.27 -3.03
CA GLN A 202 32.80 -4.45 -3.26
C GLN A 202 33.39 -5.48 -2.30
N ALA A 203 33.10 -5.38 -1.01
CA ALA A 203 33.54 -6.34 0.00
C ALA A 203 33.04 -7.76 -0.31
N TRP A 204 31.76 -7.89 -0.62
CA TRP A 204 31.16 -9.19 -0.96
C TRP A 204 31.79 -9.79 -2.22
N LYS A 205 32.00 -8.99 -3.28
CA LYS A 205 32.65 -9.43 -4.52
C LYS A 205 34.09 -9.88 -4.27
N ALA A 206 34.85 -9.19 -3.42
CA ALA A 206 36.23 -9.55 -3.11
C ALA A 206 36.33 -10.92 -2.43
N GLU A 207 35.38 -11.23 -1.55
CA GLU A 207 35.34 -12.50 -0.80
C GLU A 207 34.72 -13.66 -1.62
N ASN A 208 33.67 -13.40 -2.39
CA ASN A 208 32.85 -14.43 -3.03
C ASN A 208 33.03 -14.53 -4.56
N GLY A 209 33.79 -13.60 -5.14
CA GLY A 209 33.97 -13.47 -6.58
C GLY A 209 32.81 -12.76 -7.29
N GLY A 210 32.97 -12.56 -8.60
CA GLY A 210 32.06 -11.81 -9.46
C GLY A 210 32.86 -10.97 -10.46
N ASP A 211 32.26 -10.63 -11.60
CA ASP A 211 32.99 -9.94 -12.67
C ASP A 211 32.84 -8.43 -12.55
N ARG A 212 31.60 -7.95 -12.37
CA ARG A 212 31.27 -6.53 -12.23
C ARG A 212 30.19 -6.28 -11.19
N ILE A 213 30.11 -5.03 -10.75
CA ILE A 213 29.02 -4.51 -9.93
C ILE A 213 28.17 -3.65 -10.86
N GLU A 214 26.88 -3.93 -10.91
CA GLU A 214 25.89 -3.12 -11.62
C GLU A 214 25.15 -2.28 -10.59
N GLU A 215 25.27 -0.96 -10.70
CA GLU A 215 24.44 -0.04 -9.94
C GLU A 215 23.04 0.01 -10.55
N ARG A 216 22.03 -0.16 -9.69
CA ARG A 216 20.61 -0.08 -10.02
C ARG A 216 20.06 1.09 -9.22
N LEU A 217 19.96 2.24 -9.88
CA LEU A 217 19.46 3.46 -9.27
C LEU A 217 18.07 3.23 -8.67
N GLY A 218 17.83 3.87 -7.54
CA GLY A 218 16.53 3.86 -6.89
C GLY A 218 15.44 4.43 -7.79
N GLU A 219 14.21 4.02 -7.53
CA GLU A 219 13.06 4.42 -8.36
C GLU A 219 11.84 4.74 -7.49
N CYS A 220 11.14 5.82 -7.83
CA CYS A 220 9.80 6.11 -7.31
C CYS A 220 8.77 5.35 -8.15
N VAL A 221 8.59 4.05 -7.88
CA VAL A 221 7.83 3.12 -8.74
C VAL A 221 6.43 3.63 -9.06
N ARG A 222 5.70 4.17 -8.06
CA ARG A 222 4.37 4.75 -8.28
C ARG A 222 4.43 5.91 -9.25
N CYS A 223 5.31 6.88 -9.00
CA CYS A 223 5.43 8.08 -9.81
C CYS A 223 5.84 7.78 -11.25
N MET A 224 6.65 6.74 -11.47
CA MET A 224 7.14 6.37 -12.79
C MET A 224 6.12 5.57 -13.61
N SER A 225 5.37 4.65 -12.98
CA SER A 225 4.59 3.66 -13.73
C SER A 225 3.09 3.61 -13.41
N TYR A 226 2.65 4.12 -12.26
CA TYR A 226 1.29 3.86 -11.77
C TYR A 226 0.50 5.12 -11.36
N CYS A 227 1.14 6.29 -11.32
CA CYS A 227 0.50 7.52 -10.85
C CYS A 227 -0.35 8.13 -11.97
N PRO A 228 -1.69 8.20 -11.83
CA PRO A 228 -2.57 8.65 -12.92
C PRO A 228 -2.50 10.18 -13.15
N VAL A 229 -1.96 10.93 -12.18
CA VAL A 229 -1.81 12.39 -12.25
C VAL A 229 -0.36 12.80 -12.58
N ARG A 230 0.49 11.86 -13.01
CA ARG A 230 1.93 12.10 -13.23
C ARG A 230 2.17 13.30 -14.15
N GLN A 231 1.37 13.44 -15.21
CA GLN A 231 1.44 14.53 -16.19
C GLN A 231 1.13 15.91 -15.59
N PHE A 232 0.35 15.95 -14.50
CA PHE A 232 -0.02 17.18 -13.79
C PHE A 232 0.90 17.45 -12.59
N CYS A 233 1.53 16.41 -12.05
CA CYS A 233 2.41 16.49 -10.91
C CYS A 233 3.81 16.99 -11.27
N GLU A 234 4.27 18.08 -10.63
CA GLU A 234 5.60 18.65 -10.85
C GLU A 234 6.73 17.63 -10.61
N PHE A 235 6.68 16.90 -9.48
CA PHE A 235 7.65 15.85 -9.17
C PHE A 235 7.64 14.72 -10.22
N GLY A 236 6.45 14.25 -10.61
CA GLY A 236 6.29 13.21 -11.62
C GLY A 236 6.79 13.63 -13.01
N ARG A 237 6.66 14.92 -13.37
CA ARG A 237 7.19 15.50 -14.61
C ARG A 237 8.71 15.62 -14.57
N ARG A 238 9.31 16.07 -13.46
CA ARG A 238 10.79 16.13 -13.32
C ARG A 238 11.43 14.75 -13.47
N LEU A 239 10.86 13.74 -12.82
CA LEU A 239 11.29 12.34 -12.98
C LEU A 239 11.20 11.84 -14.43
N ALA A 240 10.25 12.34 -15.23
CA ALA A 240 10.14 11.99 -16.65
C ALA A 240 11.18 12.69 -17.53
N GLY A 241 11.57 13.92 -17.16
CA GLY A 241 12.50 14.77 -17.90
C GLY A 241 13.98 14.48 -17.65
N GLY A 242 14.31 13.62 -16.67
CA GLY A 242 15.70 13.35 -16.28
C GLY A 242 16.36 14.49 -15.51
N GLU A 243 15.57 15.43 -14.98
CA GLU A 243 16.07 16.46 -14.06
C GLU A 243 16.14 15.83 -12.67
N GLU A 244 17.36 15.63 -12.16
CA GLU A 244 17.60 15.19 -10.79
C GLU A 244 16.95 16.20 -9.83
N THR A 245 16.03 15.71 -9.00
CA THR A 245 15.47 16.48 -7.89
C THR A 245 16.52 16.55 -6.79
N GLU A 246 17.14 17.72 -6.61
CA GLU A 246 17.90 18.08 -5.40
C GLU A 246 17.05 17.97 -4.12
#